data_AF-A0A1J5I135-F1
#
_entry.id   AF-A0A1J5I135-F1
#
_cell.length_a   1.000
_cell.length_b   1.000
_cell.length_c   1.000
_cell.angle_alpha   90.00
_cell.angle_beta   90.00
_cell.angle_gamma   90.00
#
_symmetry.space_group_name_H-M   'P 1'
#
loop_
_entity.id
_entity.type
_entity.pdbx_description
1 polymer ?
#
loop_
_entity_poly.entity_id
_entity_poly.type
_entity_poly.pdbx_seq_one_letter_code
_entity_poly.pdbx_strand_id
1 'polypeptide(L)'
;MVEALHYFEKLPTDTIKTIAVKIALQGAQGFDPLKQYTVDAIPNKTFSGFQILSYCYVSFALALPDMLMELQLPYHEEYLLAKGMKNGKN
;
A
#
# COMPACT_ATOMS: atom_id res chain seq x y z
N MET A 1 6.43 0.45 4.40
CA MET A 1 5.81 -0.81 3.88
C MET A 1 5.59 -1.90 4.94
N VAL A 2 6.56 -2.21 5.82
CA VAL A 2 6.41 -3.26 6.86
C VAL A 2 5.17 -3.06 7.75
N GLU A 3 4.95 -1.82 8.21
CA GLU A 3 3.75 -1.48 9.00
C GLU A 3 2.44 -1.76 8.26
N ALA A 4 2.39 -1.47 6.95
CA ALA A 4 1.23 -1.73 6.12
C ALA A 4 0.99 -3.23 5.95
N LEU A 5 2.04 -4.03 5.74
CA LEU A 5 1.95 -5.49 5.67
C LEU A 5 1.35 -6.06 6.96
N HIS A 6 1.86 -5.63 8.12
CA HIS A 6 1.35 -6.11 9.40
C HIS A 6 -0.11 -5.67 9.66
N TYR A 7 -0.47 -4.46 9.21
CA TYR A 7 -1.85 -3.97 9.31
C TYR A 7 -2.82 -4.83 8.47
N PHE A 8 -2.44 -5.18 7.24
CA PHE A 8 -3.30 -5.92 6.32
C PHE A 8 -3.33 -7.44 6.56
N GLU A 9 -2.33 -8.01 7.25
CA GLU A 9 -2.19 -9.45 7.51
C GLU A 9 -3.45 -10.09 8.13
N LYS A 10 -4.20 -9.34 8.93
CA LYS A 10 -5.39 -9.83 9.65
C LYS A 10 -6.71 -9.46 8.98
N LEU A 11 -6.67 -8.81 7.82
CA LEU A 11 -7.87 -8.29 7.15
C LEU A 11 -8.28 -9.19 5.97
N PRO A 12 -9.59 -9.35 5.71
CA PRO A 12 -10.08 -10.02 4.51
C PRO A 12 -9.65 -9.28 3.24
N THR A 13 -9.39 -10.02 2.16
CA THR A 13 -8.97 -9.46 0.86
C THR A 13 -9.95 -8.39 0.34
N ASP A 14 -11.26 -8.56 0.51
CA ASP A 14 -12.26 -7.57 0.09
C ASP A 14 -12.15 -6.24 0.87
N THR A 15 -11.80 -6.32 2.15
CA THR A 15 -11.53 -5.13 2.98
C THR A 15 -10.25 -4.43 2.51
N ILE A 16 -9.19 -5.20 2.22
CA ILE A 16 -7.94 -4.65 1.68
C ILE A 16 -8.20 -3.97 0.33
N LYS A 17 -9.00 -4.58 -0.55
CA LYS A 17 -9.40 -4.01 -1.85
C LYS A 17 -10.16 -2.69 -1.68
N THR A 18 -11.10 -2.64 -0.74
CA THR A 18 -11.86 -1.43 -0.44
C THR A 18 -10.94 -0.30 0.03
N ILE A 19 -9.97 -0.61 0.88
CA ILE A 19 -8.95 0.33 1.34
C ILE A 19 -8.08 0.80 0.17
N ALA A 20 -7.60 -0.11 -0.68
CA ALA A 20 -6.78 0.19 -1.85
C ALA A 20 -7.47 1.20 -2.78
N VAL A 21 -8.72 0.93 -3.13
CA VAL A 21 -9.52 1.81 -4.01
C VAL A 21 -9.74 3.18 -3.36
N LYS A 22 -10.04 3.23 -2.05
CA LYS A 22 -10.21 4.51 -1.35
C LYS A 22 -8.94 5.35 -1.35
N ILE A 23 -7.79 4.73 -1.07
CA ILE A 23 -6.49 5.42 -1.09
C ILE A 23 -6.18 5.90 -2.52
N ALA A 24 -6.41 5.07 -3.54
CA ALA A 24 -6.18 5.46 -4.93
C ALA A 24 -7.08 6.63 -5.38
N LEU A 25 -8.36 6.62 -5.01
CA LEU A 25 -9.29 7.71 -5.33
C LEU A 25 -8.88 9.01 -4.63
N GLN A 26 -8.46 8.94 -3.37
CA GLN A 26 -7.95 10.10 -2.63
C GLN A 26 -6.64 10.62 -3.23
N GLY A 27 -5.79 9.72 -3.70
CA GLY A 27 -4.48 10.00 -4.31
C GLY A 27 -4.50 10.17 -5.82
N ALA A 28 -5.67 10.33 -6.46
CA ALA A 28 -5.79 10.39 -7.92
C ALA A 28 -5.00 11.57 -8.54
N GLN A 29 -4.78 12.63 -7.77
CA GLN A 29 -3.95 13.79 -8.16
C GLN A 29 -2.51 13.71 -7.63
N GLY A 30 -2.12 12.56 -7.07
CA GLY A 30 -0.86 12.34 -6.37
C GLY A 30 -0.93 12.67 -4.89
N PHE A 31 -0.04 12.03 -4.12
CA PHE A 31 0.21 12.36 -2.72
C PHE A 31 1.47 13.20 -2.60
N ASP A 32 1.39 14.26 -1.80
CA ASP A 32 2.51 15.09 -1.41
C ASP A 32 3.22 14.43 -0.20
N PRO A 33 4.50 14.05 -0.32
CA PRO A 33 5.25 13.42 0.76
C PRO A 33 5.27 14.20 2.07
N LEU A 34 5.15 15.54 2.01
CA LEU A 34 5.24 16.46 3.14
C LEU A 34 3.89 16.70 3.83
N LYS A 35 2.78 16.23 3.24
CA LYS A 35 1.45 16.37 3.82
C LYS A 35 1.05 15.16 4.65
N GLN A 36 0.06 15.41 5.50
CA GLN A 36 -0.58 14.39 6.31
C GLN A 36 -1.93 14.01 5.71
N TYR A 37 -2.27 12.74 5.81
CA TYR A 37 -3.46 12.15 5.24
C TYR A 37 -4.18 11.29 6.27
N THR A 38 -5.49 11.21 6.14
CA THR A 38 -6.34 10.25 6.84
C THR A 38 -7.11 9.45 5.81
N VAL A 39 -7.42 8.19 6.13
CA VAL A 39 -8.20 7.30 5.27
C VAL A 39 -9.36 6.80 6.10
N ASP A 40 -10.60 7.08 5.70
CA ASP A 40 -11.78 6.74 6.52
C ASP A 40 -11.91 5.25 6.83
N ALA A 41 -11.39 4.40 5.94
CA ALA A 41 -11.37 2.95 6.14
C ALA A 41 -10.27 2.46 7.10
N ILE A 42 -9.37 3.35 7.54
CA ILE A 42 -8.35 3.11 8.57
C ILE A 42 -8.50 4.20 9.64
N PRO A 43 -9.50 4.08 10.53
CA PRO A 43 -9.79 5.12 11.52
C PRO A 43 -8.64 5.29 12.52
N ASN A 44 -8.57 6.47 13.14
CA ASN A 44 -7.59 6.82 14.18
C ASN A 44 -6.13 6.73 13.74
N LYS A 45 -5.85 6.88 12.44
CA LYS A 45 -4.50 6.90 11.89
C LYS A 45 -4.29 8.09 10.99
N THR A 46 -3.20 8.80 11.25
CA THR A 46 -2.66 9.81 10.34
C THR A 46 -1.43 9.25 9.65
N PHE A 47 -1.36 9.46 8.34
CA PHE A 47 -0.28 9.00 7.49
C PHE A 47 0.52 10.20 7.01
N SER A 48 1.84 10.13 7.04
CA SER A 48 2.67 10.96 6.16
C SER A 48 2.45 10.57 4.69
N GLY A 49 2.84 11.43 3.75
CA GLY A 49 2.71 11.12 2.32
C GLY A 49 3.43 9.83 1.90
N PHE A 50 4.61 9.54 2.44
CA PHE A 50 5.30 8.25 2.18
C PHE A 50 4.60 7.05 2.82
N GLN A 51 3.97 7.23 3.99
CA GLN A 51 3.19 6.16 4.61
C GLN A 51 1.94 5.83 3.79
N ILE A 52 1.18 6.84 3.34
CA ILE A 52 -0.02 6.55 2.54
C ILE A 52 0.33 5.91 1.18
N LEU A 53 1.46 6.30 0.57
CA LEU A 53 2.00 5.63 -0.63
C LEU A 53 2.38 4.16 -0.34
N SER A 54 3.02 3.89 0.79
CA SER A 54 3.31 2.51 1.22
C SER A 54 2.04 1.69 1.40
N TYR A 55 1.00 2.25 2.03
CA TYR A 55 -0.28 1.57 2.23
C TYR A 55 -1.03 1.36 0.91
N CYS A 56 -0.96 2.32 0.00
CA CYS A 56 -1.47 2.18 -1.36
C CYS A 56 -0.80 0.98 -2.05
N TYR A 57 0.52 0.98 -2.15
CA TYR A 57 1.25 -0.08 -2.84
C TYR A 57 0.98 -1.46 -2.25
N VAL A 58 1.10 -1.61 -0.92
CA VAL A 58 0.91 -2.90 -0.25
C VAL A 58 -0.53 -3.41 -0.40
N SER A 59 -1.54 -2.54 -0.31
CA SER A 59 -2.93 -2.96 -0.48
C SER A 59 -3.24 -3.42 -1.91
N PHE A 60 -2.70 -2.74 -2.93
CA PHE A 60 -2.79 -3.22 -4.31
C PHE A 60 -2.04 -4.54 -4.52
N ALA A 61 -0.83 -4.69 -3.97
CA ALA A 61 -0.05 -5.92 -4.08
C ALA A 61 -0.73 -7.14 -3.45
N LEU A 62 -1.52 -6.94 -2.40
CA LEU A 62 -2.24 -8.01 -1.71
C LEU A 62 -3.61 -8.32 -2.33
N ALA A 63 -4.35 -7.31 -2.81
CA ALA A 63 -5.75 -7.46 -3.21
C ALA A 63 -6.01 -7.30 -4.71
N LEU A 64 -5.10 -6.66 -5.45
CA LEU A 64 -5.23 -6.31 -6.87
C LEU A 64 -3.86 -6.44 -7.61
N PRO A 65 -3.17 -7.60 -7.54
CA PRO A 65 -1.83 -7.75 -8.09
C PRO A 65 -1.78 -7.53 -9.62
N ASP A 66 -2.84 -7.91 -10.34
CA ASP A 66 -2.93 -7.71 -11.80
C ASP A 66 -2.91 -6.22 -12.17
N MET A 67 -3.66 -5.39 -11.45
CA MET A 67 -3.66 -3.93 -11.67
C MET A 67 -2.34 -3.29 -11.24
N LEU A 68 -1.67 -3.84 -10.21
CA LEU A 68 -0.37 -3.32 -9.78
C LEU A 68 0.69 -3.45 -10.89
N MET A 69 0.66 -4.54 -11.66
CA MET A 69 1.60 -4.76 -12.77
C MET A 69 1.41 -3.74 -13.90
N GLU A 70 0.17 -3.27 -14.13
CA GLU A 70 -0.12 -2.24 -15.12
C GLU A 70 0.36 -0.85 -14.71
N LEU A 71 0.43 -0.57 -13.40
CA LEU A 71 0.86 0.73 -12.87
C LEU A 71 2.36 0.99 -13.01
N GLN A 72 3.17 -0.03 -13.32
CA GLN A 72 4.64 0.05 -13.52
C GLN A 72 5.40 0.88 -12.47
N LEU A 73 4.94 0.85 -11.20
CA LEU A 73 5.53 1.66 -10.14
C LEU A 73 6.91 1.10 -9.72
N PRO A 74 7.93 1.95 -9.52
CA PRO A 74 9.30 1.54 -9.19
C PRO A 74 9.48 1.22 -7.69
N TYR A 75 8.52 0.51 -7.09
CA TYR A 75 8.53 0.20 -5.65
C TYR A 75 8.46 -1.32 -5.36
N HIS A 76 8.60 -2.13 -6.40
CA HIS A 76 8.43 -3.58 -6.29
C HIS A 76 9.56 -4.24 -5.50
N GLU A 77 10.78 -3.78 -5.66
CA GLU A 77 11.93 -4.33 -4.93
C GLU A 77 11.83 -4.02 -3.43
N GLU A 78 11.47 -2.79 -3.06
CA GLU A 78 11.25 -2.38 -1.67
C GLU A 78 10.11 -3.16 -1.02
N TYR A 79 9.06 -3.48 -1.79
CA TYR A 79 7.96 -4.32 -1.31
C TYR A 79 8.42 -5.75 -1.03
N LEU A 80 9.17 -6.37 -1.94
CA LEU A 80 9.71 -7.72 -1.74
C LEU A 80 10.63 -7.78 -0.52
N LEU A 81 11.50 -6.78 -0.37
CA LEU A 81 12.35 -6.62 0.82
C LEU A 81 11.53 -6.50 2.10
N ALA A 82 10.49 -5.66 2.10
CA ALA A 82 9.61 -5.48 3.25
C ALA A 82 8.81 -6.74 3.61
N LYS A 83 8.46 -7.57 2.62
CA LYS A 83 7.82 -8.87 2.81
C LYS A 83 8.79 -9.93 3.34
N GLY A 84 10.08 -9.61 3.49
CA GLY A 84 11.12 -10.57 3.87
C GLY A 84 11.46 -11.56 2.75
N MET A 85 10.97 -11.32 1.53
CA MET A 85 11.32 -12.09 0.34
C MET A 85 12.68 -11.61 -0.16
N LYS A 86 13.74 -11.98 0.56
CA LYS A 86 15.09 -11.97 0.00
C LYS A 86 15.05 -12.94 -1.16
N ASN A 87 15.29 -12.48 -2.40
CA ASN A 87 15.54 -13.38 -3.51
C ASN A 87 16.57 -14.41 -3.03
N GLY A 88 16.14 -15.68 -2.95
CA GLY A 88 17.04 -16.80 -2.85
C GLY A 88 17.83 -16.86 -4.15
N LYS A 89 18.87 -16.05 -4.26
CA LYS A 89 20.02 -16.37 -5.10
C LYS A 89 20.82 -17.41 -4.32
N ASN A 90 20.50 -18.67 -4.60
CA ASN A 90 21.49 -19.73 -4.62
C ASN A 90 22.30 -19.58 -5.91
#